data_AF-V5FYG7-F1
#
_entry.id   AF-V5FYG7-F1
#
_cell.length_a   1.000
_cell.length_b   1.000
_cell.length_c   1.000
_cell.angle_alpha   90.00
_cell.angle_beta   90.00
_cell.angle_gamma   90.00
#
_symmetry.space_group_name_H-M   'P 1'
#
loop_
_entity.id
_entity.type
_entity.pdbx_description
1 polymer ?
#
loop_
_entity_poly.entity_id
_entity_poly.type
_entity_poly.pdbx_seq_one_letter_code
_entity_poly.pdbx_strand_id
1 'polypeptide(L)'
;MRATPALRQVLRGQSRLFPRTSASSILSRSAPQSPSPLLSTSLFRSRQTAVPSISRSFASSEEPKTRDPRPLTDSTASEATDAENAEQNRARRAQEPMYQITFTCKPCGDRSSHQMSKHGYHRGTVLIRCPTCSNRHVISDHLGIFLDNKSTLEDILERDGRKLKKGYLNGDMEFWDDGTSNPKQNEEQSGKAGEQ
;
A
#
# COMPACT_ATOMS: atom_id res chain seq x y z
N MET A 1 -48.97 -33.07 43.80
CA MET A 1 -48.93 -31.99 44.81
C MET A 1 -48.39 -30.73 44.12
N ARG A 2 -49.21 -29.65 44.11
CA ARG A 2 -48.90 -28.19 44.13
C ARG A 2 -47.60 -27.70 43.46
N ALA A 3 -47.54 -26.57 42.76
CA ALA A 3 -48.47 -25.55 42.28
C ALA A 3 -47.65 -24.60 41.38
N THR A 4 -48.29 -23.89 40.46
CA THR A 4 -47.77 -22.63 39.88
C THR A 4 -47.76 -21.53 40.96
N PRO A 5 -47.00 -20.43 40.79
CA PRO A 5 -47.59 -19.27 40.13
C PRO A 5 -46.64 -18.43 39.27
N ALA A 6 -47.27 -17.68 38.38
CA ALA A 6 -46.72 -16.53 37.67
C ALA A 6 -46.46 -15.35 38.63
N LEU A 7 -45.48 -14.49 38.32
CA LEU A 7 -45.64 -13.06 38.57
C LEU A 7 -44.84 -12.21 37.59
N ARG A 8 -45.56 -11.24 37.01
CA ARG A 8 -45.08 -10.11 36.21
C ARG A 8 -44.20 -9.18 37.06
N GLN A 9 -43.30 -8.44 36.42
CA GLN A 9 -43.32 -6.97 36.52
C GLN A 9 -42.49 -6.28 35.42
N VAL A 10 -43.15 -5.27 34.86
CA VAL A 10 -42.73 -4.28 33.86
C VAL A 10 -42.18 -3.07 34.61
N LEU A 11 -41.08 -2.46 34.14
CA LEU A 11 -40.75 -1.02 34.32
C LEU A 11 -39.78 -0.64 33.17
N ARG A 12 -40.22 0.08 32.14
CA ARG A 12 -40.05 1.56 31.96
C ARG A 12 -38.67 2.02 32.46
N GLY A 13 -37.69 2.33 31.62
CA GLY A 13 -37.71 3.38 30.60
C GLY A 13 -36.94 4.60 31.14
N GLN A 14 -35.93 5.08 30.39
CA GLN A 14 -35.59 6.50 30.25
C GLN A 14 -34.36 6.72 29.35
N SER A 15 -34.67 7.22 28.17
CA SER A 15 -33.84 8.01 27.27
C SER A 15 -33.23 9.22 27.99
N ARG A 16 -31.92 9.43 27.84
CA ARG A 16 -31.26 10.72 28.14
C ARG A 16 -30.68 11.29 26.86
N LEU A 17 -31.40 12.28 26.34
CA LEU A 17 -30.96 13.23 25.33
C LEU A 17 -29.94 14.16 25.99
N PHE A 18 -28.76 14.30 25.39
CA PHE A 18 -27.78 15.29 25.81
C PHE A 18 -28.11 16.66 25.17
N PRO A 19 -27.97 17.77 25.92
CA PRO A 19 -28.41 19.08 25.49
C PRO A 19 -27.45 19.74 24.50
N ARG A 20 -28.06 20.38 23.50
CA ARG A 20 -27.51 21.45 22.67
C ARG A 20 -27.08 22.61 23.56
N THR A 21 -25.86 23.11 23.38
CA THR A 21 -25.51 24.48 23.75
C THR A 21 -25.40 25.32 22.48
N SER A 22 -26.22 26.35 22.45
CA SER A 22 -26.18 27.47 21.52
C SER A 22 -25.55 28.66 22.25
N ALA A 23 -24.58 29.31 21.62
CA ALA A 23 -24.12 30.64 22.02
C ALA A 23 -24.09 31.56 20.78
N SER A 24 -24.93 32.59 20.85
CA SER A 24 -24.90 33.84 20.08
C SER A 24 -23.68 34.68 20.53
N SER A 25 -23.18 35.77 19.94
CA SER A 25 -23.60 36.67 18.86
C SER A 25 -22.42 37.65 18.58
N ILE A 26 -22.33 38.14 17.35
CA ILE A 26 -21.96 39.50 16.90
C ILE A 26 -20.55 40.03 17.22
N LEU A 27 -19.79 40.37 16.15
CA LEU A 27 -19.22 41.71 15.95
C LEU A 27 -18.71 41.88 14.50
N SER A 28 -19.42 42.74 13.76
CA SER A 28 -18.99 43.35 12.51
C SER A 28 -17.82 44.30 12.75
N ARG A 29 -16.80 44.32 11.87
CA ARG A 29 -16.12 45.58 11.48
C ARG A 29 -15.20 45.42 10.26
N SER A 30 -15.66 46.04 9.17
CA SER A 30 -14.95 46.88 8.20
C SER A 30 -13.48 46.60 7.84
N ALA A 31 -13.26 46.42 6.53
CA ALA A 31 -12.03 46.75 5.82
C ALA A 31 -11.53 48.18 6.08
N PRO A 32 -10.24 48.44 5.82
CA PRO A 32 -9.97 49.48 4.83
C PRO A 32 -8.91 49.09 3.80
N GLN A 33 -8.96 49.86 2.72
CA GLN A 33 -8.19 49.76 1.49
C GLN A 33 -6.97 50.69 1.54
N SER A 34 -5.89 50.28 0.86
CA SER A 34 -4.85 51.13 0.20
C SER A 34 -3.86 51.92 1.10
N PRO A 35 -2.74 52.50 0.58
CA PRO A 35 -2.25 52.52 -0.81
C PRO A 35 -0.72 52.19 -0.98
N SER A 36 -0.31 51.94 -2.22
CA SER A 36 1.08 52.03 -2.73
C SER A 36 1.63 53.46 -2.57
N PRO A 37 2.96 53.71 -2.50
CA PRO A 37 3.81 53.85 -3.71
C PRO A 37 5.30 53.42 -3.45
N LEU A 38 6.27 53.32 -4.38
CA LEU A 38 6.75 54.26 -5.38
C LEU A 38 7.58 53.54 -6.46
N LEU A 39 7.60 54.18 -7.63
CA LEU A 39 8.40 53.87 -8.81
C LEU A 39 9.92 53.88 -8.52
N SER A 40 10.63 52.95 -9.15
CA SER A 40 12.02 53.18 -9.57
C SER A 40 12.18 52.63 -10.97
N THR A 41 12.23 53.56 -11.93
CA THR A 41 12.63 53.32 -13.30
C THR A 41 14.11 52.99 -13.33
N SER A 42 14.45 51.79 -13.77
CA SER A 42 15.83 51.48 -14.13
C SER A 42 15.86 50.74 -15.46
N LEU A 43 16.34 51.48 -16.46
CA LEU A 43 16.69 50.99 -17.78
C LEU A 43 17.97 50.15 -17.66
N PHE A 44 17.82 48.84 -17.50
CA PHE A 44 18.92 47.91 -17.72
C PHE A 44 18.65 47.01 -18.93
N ARG A 45 19.13 47.54 -20.06
CA ARG A 45 19.79 46.87 -21.18
C ARG A 45 19.64 45.34 -21.21
N SER A 46 18.73 44.87 -22.06
CA SER A 46 18.63 43.48 -22.48
C SER A 46 19.97 43.01 -23.05
N ARG A 47 20.68 42.17 -22.29
CA ARG A 47 21.68 41.26 -22.84
C ARG A 47 20.95 39.96 -23.14
N GLN A 48 20.63 39.76 -24.40
CA GLN A 48 20.19 38.47 -24.92
C GLN A 48 21.33 37.47 -24.71
N THR A 49 21.24 36.64 -23.69
CA THR A 49 22.01 35.40 -23.64
C THR A 49 21.26 34.39 -24.50
N ALA A 50 21.81 34.10 -25.68
CA ALA A 50 21.34 33.02 -26.53
C ALA A 50 21.36 31.71 -25.71
N VAL A 51 20.18 31.17 -25.42
CA VAL A 51 20.06 29.79 -24.97
C VAL A 51 20.42 28.89 -26.16
N PRO A 52 21.41 28.00 -26.05
CA PRO A 52 21.62 27.02 -27.11
C PRO A 52 20.41 26.09 -27.11
N SER A 53 19.64 26.10 -28.20
CA SER A 53 18.70 25.02 -28.50
C SER A 53 19.50 23.74 -28.61
N ILE A 54 19.47 22.93 -27.56
CA ILE A 54 19.99 21.57 -27.60
C ILE A 54 19.00 20.77 -28.45
N SER A 55 19.27 20.69 -29.75
CA SER A 55 18.68 19.68 -30.62
C SER A 55 19.16 18.32 -30.12
N ARG A 56 18.41 17.71 -29.20
CA ARG A 56 18.60 16.32 -28.82
C ARG A 56 18.09 15.47 -29.98
N SER A 57 18.98 15.16 -30.90
CA SER A 57 18.79 14.07 -31.86
C SER A 57 18.82 12.77 -31.07
N PHE A 58 17.66 12.33 -30.59
CA PHE A 58 17.50 10.96 -30.11
C PHE A 58 17.42 10.05 -31.34
N ALA A 59 18.58 9.67 -31.86
CA ALA A 59 18.68 8.53 -32.76
C ALA A 59 18.72 7.26 -31.89
N SER A 60 17.53 6.75 -31.55
CA SER A 60 17.35 5.37 -31.11
C SER A 60 16.26 4.78 -31.99
N SER A 61 16.67 4.26 -33.14
CA SER A 61 15.83 3.42 -33.99
C SER A 61 15.65 2.07 -33.31
N GLU A 62 14.80 2.03 -32.28
CA GLU A 62 13.97 0.86 -32.07
C GLU A 62 12.55 1.32 -32.36
N GLU A 63 11.95 0.79 -33.43
CA GLU A 63 10.56 1.05 -33.75
C GLU A 63 9.70 0.67 -32.54
N PRO A 64 8.98 1.61 -31.91
CA PRO A 64 7.87 1.20 -31.07
C PRO A 64 6.90 0.49 -32.00
N LYS A 65 6.61 -0.79 -31.74
CA LYS A 65 5.49 -1.51 -32.38
C LYS A 65 4.20 -0.77 -32.02
N THR A 66 3.90 0.31 -32.74
CA THR A 66 2.65 1.06 -32.62
C THR A 66 1.58 0.12 -33.12
N ARG A 67 0.96 -0.62 -32.20
CA ARG A 67 -0.29 -1.33 -32.45
C ARG A 67 -1.25 -0.32 -33.07
N ASP A 68 -1.81 -0.66 -34.24
CA ASP A 68 -2.88 0.13 -34.86
C ASP A 68 -3.89 0.51 -33.78
N PRO A 69 -4.41 1.75 -33.75
CA PRO A 69 -5.44 2.17 -32.81
C PRO A 69 -6.80 1.57 -33.20
N ARG A 70 -6.85 0.24 -33.31
CA ARG A 70 -8.10 -0.51 -33.41
C ARG A 70 -8.69 -0.58 -32.00
N PRO A 71 -10.01 -0.41 -31.84
CA PRO A 71 -10.64 -0.55 -30.54
C PRO A 71 -10.35 -1.96 -29.99
N LEU A 72 -10.19 -2.08 -28.66
CA LEU A 72 -9.87 -3.33 -27.97
C LEU A 72 -10.79 -4.51 -28.37
N THR A 73 -12.00 -4.21 -28.83
CA THR A 73 -13.02 -5.18 -29.27
C THR A 73 -12.75 -5.84 -30.62
N ASP A 74 -11.93 -5.24 -31.49
CA ASP A 74 -11.68 -5.75 -32.85
C ASP A 74 -10.38 -6.57 -32.95
N SER A 75 -9.73 -6.81 -31.79
CA SER A 75 -8.49 -7.57 -31.70
C SER A 75 -8.80 -9.05 -31.87
N THR A 76 -8.35 -9.68 -32.96
CA THR A 76 -8.38 -11.14 -33.07
C THR A 76 -7.35 -11.71 -32.10
N ALA A 77 -7.83 -12.20 -30.94
CA ALA A 77 -7.01 -12.90 -29.97
C ALA A 77 -6.42 -14.15 -30.64
N SER A 78 -5.10 -14.16 -30.79
CA SER A 78 -4.35 -15.32 -31.26
C SER A 78 -3.72 -15.96 -30.02
N GLU A 79 -3.95 -17.26 -29.84
CA GLU A 79 -3.38 -18.04 -28.74
C GLU A 79 -1.85 -17.88 -28.67
N ALA A 80 -1.18 -17.76 -29.82
CA ALA A 80 0.26 -17.53 -29.90
C ALA A 80 0.67 -16.16 -29.32
N THR A 81 -0.09 -15.11 -29.63
CA THR A 81 0.16 -13.75 -29.12
C THR A 81 -0.13 -13.66 -27.62
N ASP A 82 -1.17 -14.34 -27.15
CA ASP A 82 -1.52 -14.38 -25.72
C ASP A 82 -0.47 -15.14 -24.91
N ALA A 83 0.06 -16.25 -25.44
CA ALA A 83 1.17 -16.99 -24.85
C ALA A 83 2.44 -16.13 -24.76
N GLU A 84 2.79 -15.40 -25.83
CA GLU A 84 3.95 -14.48 -25.83
C GLU A 84 3.77 -13.36 -24.78
N ASN A 85 2.60 -12.73 -24.73
CA ASN A 85 2.30 -11.70 -23.73
C ASN A 85 2.35 -12.27 -22.30
N ALA A 86 1.86 -13.49 -22.08
CA ALA A 86 1.90 -14.13 -20.77
C ALA A 86 3.34 -14.39 -20.30
N GLU A 87 4.21 -14.85 -21.20
CA GLU A 87 5.62 -15.10 -20.89
C GLU A 87 6.38 -13.79 -20.65
N GLN A 88 6.15 -12.76 -21.47
CA GLN A 88 6.72 -11.41 -21.23
C GLN A 88 6.28 -10.85 -19.87
N ASN A 89 5.02 -11.02 -19.50
CA ASN A 89 4.52 -10.61 -18.19
C ASN A 89 5.12 -11.42 -17.04
N ARG A 90 5.38 -12.72 -17.23
CA ARG A 90 6.08 -13.56 -16.25
C ARG A 90 7.53 -13.10 -16.07
N ALA A 91 8.26 -12.87 -17.15
CA ALA A 91 9.63 -12.37 -17.13
C ALA A 91 9.73 -11.02 -16.41
N ARG A 92 8.80 -10.10 -16.69
CA ARG A 92 8.71 -8.82 -15.97
C ARG A 92 8.47 -9.01 -14.47
N ARG A 93 7.49 -9.83 -14.08
CA ARG A 93 7.16 -10.09 -12.67
C ARG A 93 8.31 -10.78 -11.93
N ALA A 94 9.11 -11.60 -12.60
CA ALA A 94 10.28 -12.24 -12.02
C ALA A 94 11.40 -11.24 -11.67
N GLN A 95 11.46 -10.10 -12.36
CA GLN A 95 12.43 -9.02 -12.09
C GLN A 95 11.90 -7.98 -11.10
N GLU A 96 10.61 -8.02 -10.75
CA GLU A 96 10.03 -7.05 -9.82
C GLU A 96 10.55 -7.28 -8.39
N PRO A 97 10.92 -6.21 -7.66
CA PRO A 97 11.41 -6.37 -6.30
C PRO A 97 10.31 -6.92 -5.39
N MET A 98 10.67 -7.95 -4.63
CA MET A 98 9.79 -8.63 -3.68
C MET A 98 10.31 -8.46 -2.26
N TYR A 99 9.39 -8.48 -1.30
CA TYR A 99 9.72 -8.66 0.11
C TYR A 99 9.50 -10.13 0.50
N GLN A 100 10.11 -10.53 1.60
CA GLN A 100 9.79 -11.74 2.33
C GLN A 100 9.43 -11.32 3.75
N ILE A 101 8.27 -11.76 4.25
CA ILE A 101 7.87 -11.53 5.64
C ILE A 101 7.73 -12.87 6.32
N THR A 102 8.11 -12.90 7.59
CA THR A 102 7.74 -13.97 8.49
C THR A 102 6.94 -13.37 9.61
N PHE A 103 5.69 -13.81 9.76
CA PHE A 103 4.78 -13.28 10.78
C PHE A 103 4.16 -14.42 11.59
N THR A 104 3.69 -14.06 12.77
CA THR A 104 2.93 -14.96 13.63
C THR A 104 1.46 -14.60 13.56
N CYS A 105 0.64 -15.57 13.17
CA CYS A 105 -0.80 -15.43 13.10
C CYS A 105 -1.38 -15.27 14.52
N LYS A 106 -2.10 -14.18 14.80
CA LYS A 106 -2.69 -13.93 16.12
C LYS A 106 -3.71 -14.99 16.58
N PRO A 107 -4.71 -15.41 15.75
CA PRO A 107 -5.74 -16.33 16.22
C PRO A 107 -5.24 -17.76 16.49
N CYS A 108 -4.22 -18.26 15.78
CA CYS A 108 -3.70 -19.63 15.97
C CYS A 108 -2.28 -19.72 16.52
N GLY A 109 -1.52 -18.62 16.57
CA GLY A 109 -0.15 -18.60 17.08
C GLY A 109 0.91 -19.16 16.13
N ASP A 110 0.53 -19.68 14.97
CA ASP A 110 1.43 -20.28 13.99
C ASP A 110 2.29 -19.24 13.26
N ARG A 111 3.57 -19.56 13.03
CA ARG A 111 4.54 -18.68 12.36
C ARG A 111 4.73 -19.15 10.92
N SER A 112 4.49 -18.27 9.96
CA SER A 112 4.62 -18.61 8.54
C SER A 112 5.33 -17.50 7.75
N SER A 113 6.04 -17.92 6.70
CA SER A 113 6.79 -17.04 5.81
C SER A 113 6.09 -16.92 4.46
N HIS A 114 5.96 -15.69 3.96
CA HIS A 114 5.27 -15.37 2.71
C HIS A 114 6.06 -14.36 1.90
N GLN A 115 5.92 -14.42 0.57
CA GLN A 115 6.50 -13.45 -0.36
C GLN A 115 5.41 -12.59 -0.99
N MET A 116 5.72 -11.31 -1.20
CA MET A 116 4.83 -10.36 -1.87
C MET A 116 5.63 -9.28 -2.58
N SER A 117 5.06 -8.73 -3.64
CA SER A 117 5.66 -7.62 -4.37
C SER A 117 5.84 -6.39 -3.48
N LYS A 118 6.96 -5.69 -3.65
CA LYS A 118 7.22 -4.39 -3.01
C LYS A 118 6.14 -3.37 -3.38
N HIS A 119 5.68 -3.39 -4.63
CA HIS A 119 4.63 -2.49 -5.10
C HIS A 119 3.32 -2.70 -4.34
N GLY A 120 2.86 -3.95 -4.21
CA GLY A 120 1.65 -4.28 -3.48
C GLY A 120 1.72 -3.84 -2.03
N TYR A 121 2.86 -4.01 -1.36
CA TYR A 121 3.03 -3.60 0.03
C TYR A 121 2.85 -2.09 0.24
N HIS A 122 3.49 -1.25 -0.58
CA HIS A 122 3.53 0.22 -0.39
C HIS A 122 2.38 0.99 -1.03
N ARG A 123 1.71 0.41 -2.03
CA ARG A 123 0.69 1.10 -2.84
C ARG A 123 -0.64 0.38 -2.90
N GLY A 124 -0.65 -0.92 -2.65
CA GLY A 124 -1.83 -1.76 -2.76
C GLY A 124 -2.38 -2.21 -1.41
N THR A 125 -3.21 -3.24 -1.48
CA THR A 125 -3.72 -3.96 -0.31
C THR A 125 -3.25 -5.41 -0.43
N VAL A 126 -2.54 -5.90 0.59
CA VAL A 126 -1.94 -7.24 0.62
C VAL A 126 -2.56 -8.06 1.72
N LEU A 127 -3.04 -9.25 1.36
CA LEU A 127 -3.51 -10.26 2.30
C LEU A 127 -2.70 -11.54 2.14
N ILE A 128 -2.32 -12.14 3.25
CA ILE A 128 -1.63 -13.43 3.27
C ILE A 128 -2.51 -14.48 3.94
N ARG A 129 -2.51 -15.69 3.39
CA ARG A 129 -3.29 -16.81 3.92
C ARG A 129 -2.44 -17.57 4.93
N CYS A 130 -2.91 -17.69 6.16
CA CYS A 130 -2.24 -18.54 7.15
C CYS A 130 -2.51 -20.02 6.85
N PRO A 131 -1.48 -20.89 6.85
CA PRO A 131 -1.65 -22.31 6.50
C PRO A 131 -2.48 -23.08 7.54
N THR A 132 -2.43 -22.68 8.81
CA THR A 132 -3.09 -23.40 9.91
C THR A 132 -4.54 -22.97 10.13
N CYS A 133 -4.82 -21.67 10.23
CA CYS A 133 -6.21 -21.19 10.42
C CYS A 133 -6.97 -20.98 9.12
N SER A 134 -6.31 -21.09 7.96
CA SER A 134 -6.85 -20.91 6.60
C SER A 134 -7.44 -19.51 6.29
N ASN A 135 -7.52 -18.64 7.30
CA ASN A 135 -7.97 -17.26 7.20
C ASN A 135 -6.90 -16.38 6.54
N ARG A 136 -7.36 -15.23 6.04
CA ARG A 136 -6.50 -14.22 5.41
C ARG A 136 -6.21 -13.12 6.42
N HIS A 137 -4.94 -12.75 6.54
CA HIS A 137 -4.46 -11.67 7.41
C HIS A 137 -4.08 -10.47 6.55
N VAL A 138 -4.58 -9.29 6.92
CA VAL A 138 -4.24 -8.04 6.25
C VAL A 138 -2.85 -7.60 6.69
N ILE A 139 -1.99 -7.31 5.71
CA ILE A 139 -0.60 -6.91 5.92
C ILE A 139 -0.40 -5.44 5.60
N SER A 140 -0.93 -4.97 4.48
CA SER A 140 -1.09 -3.54 4.23
C SER A 140 -2.44 -3.30 3.56
N ASP A 141 -3.04 -2.14 3.84
CA ASP A 141 -4.25 -1.68 3.17
C ASP A 141 -4.13 -0.20 2.86
N HIS A 142 -3.59 0.11 1.69
CA HIS A 142 -3.52 1.49 1.20
C HIS A 142 -4.76 1.92 0.42
N LEU A 143 -5.58 0.95 -0.01
CA LEU A 143 -6.78 1.21 -0.81
C LEU A 143 -8.03 1.40 0.07
N GLY A 144 -7.98 1.00 1.34
CA GLY A 144 -9.09 1.17 2.29
C GLY A 144 -10.24 0.21 2.01
N ILE A 145 -9.92 -1.03 1.63
CA ILE A 145 -10.92 -2.05 1.30
C ILE A 145 -11.41 -2.77 2.57
N PHE A 146 -10.51 -2.94 3.55
CA PHE A 146 -10.80 -3.69 4.78
C PHE A 146 -10.73 -2.81 6.03
N LEU A 147 -9.86 -1.80 6.02
CA LEU A 147 -9.71 -0.84 7.12
C LEU A 147 -10.22 0.54 6.69
N ASP A 148 -10.85 1.26 7.62
CA ASP A 148 -11.32 2.63 7.39
C ASP A 148 -10.18 3.62 7.12
N ASN A 149 -9.00 3.33 7.66
CA ASN A 149 -7.80 4.16 7.52
C ASN A 149 -6.71 3.41 6.75
N LYS A 150 -6.03 4.13 5.85
CA LYS A 150 -4.83 3.64 5.16
C LYS A 150 -3.80 3.25 6.21
N SER A 151 -3.44 1.97 6.27
CA SER A 151 -2.59 1.42 7.32
C SER A 151 -1.57 0.47 6.72
N THR A 152 -0.30 0.63 7.11
CA THR A 152 0.73 -0.37 6.84
C THR A 152 0.92 -1.32 8.01
N LEU A 153 1.71 -2.39 7.81
CA LEU A 153 2.01 -3.35 8.86
C LEU A 153 2.72 -2.68 10.05
N GLU A 154 3.55 -1.66 9.80
CA GLU A 154 4.19 -0.86 10.85
C GLU A 154 3.16 -0.13 11.70
N ASP A 155 2.21 0.59 11.07
CA ASP A 155 1.16 1.31 11.80
C ASP A 155 0.26 0.36 12.61
N ILE A 156 -0.01 -0.83 12.08
CA ILE A 156 -0.80 -1.85 12.77
C ILE A 156 -0.05 -2.34 14.01
N LEU A 157 1.24 -2.64 13.89
CA LEU A 157 2.06 -3.11 14.99
C LEU A 157 2.32 -2.03 16.03
N GLU A 158 2.51 -0.78 15.63
CA GLU A 158 2.70 0.36 16.52
C GLU A 158 1.47 0.59 17.41
N ARG A 159 0.25 0.50 16.85
CA ARG A 159 -0.99 0.57 17.65
C ARG A 159 -1.10 -0.56 18.67
N ASP A 160 -0.59 -1.74 18.32
CA ASP A 160 -0.53 -2.91 19.21
C ASP A 160 0.65 -2.86 20.21
N GLY A 161 1.51 -1.83 20.15
CA GLY A 161 2.70 -1.69 20.99
C GLY A 161 3.85 -2.64 20.63
N ARG A 162 3.88 -3.18 19.41
CA ARG A 162 4.91 -4.08 18.89
C ARG A 162 5.78 -3.37 17.86
N LYS A 163 7.05 -3.80 17.72
CA LYS A 163 7.98 -3.26 16.73
C LYS A 163 8.21 -4.24 15.59
N LEU A 164 8.25 -3.72 14.37
CA LEU A 164 8.62 -4.48 13.18
C LEU A 164 10.13 -4.40 12.97
N LYS A 165 10.78 -5.55 12.78
CA LYS A 165 12.20 -5.60 12.39
C LYS A 165 12.32 -5.66 10.88
N LYS A 166 13.11 -4.76 10.30
CA LYS A 166 13.42 -4.73 8.88
C LYS A 166 14.89 -5.09 8.67
N GLY A 167 15.14 -5.80 7.58
CA GLY A 167 16.49 -6.14 7.16
C GLY A 167 16.59 -6.17 5.65
N TYR A 168 17.82 -6.04 5.14
CA TYR A 168 18.12 -6.18 3.72
C TYR A 168 18.95 -7.44 3.47
N LEU A 169 18.60 -8.15 2.40
CA LEU A 169 19.30 -9.35 1.94
C LEU A 169 20.34 -8.95 0.89
N ASN A 170 21.62 -9.15 1.23
CA ASN A 170 22.74 -9.01 0.29
C ASN A 170 23.35 -10.40 0.06
N GLY A 171 22.90 -11.09 -1.00
CA GLY A 171 23.24 -12.50 -1.21
C GLY A 171 22.62 -13.38 -0.12
N ASP A 172 23.46 -14.10 0.63
CA ASP A 172 23.03 -15.03 1.68
C ASP A 172 22.99 -14.42 3.09
N MET A 173 23.34 -13.14 3.23
CA MET A 173 23.44 -12.46 4.52
C MET A 173 22.29 -11.47 4.73
N GLU A 174 21.56 -11.65 5.83
CA GLU A 174 20.53 -10.72 6.32
C GLU A 174 21.15 -9.70 7.26
N PHE A 175 21.11 -8.43 6.87
CA PHE A 175 21.54 -7.31 7.71
C PHE A 175 20.32 -6.68 8.38
N TRP A 176 20.31 -6.64 9.71
CA TRP A 176 19.27 -5.98 10.50
C TRP A 176 19.73 -4.57 10.95
N ASP A 177 18.79 -3.64 11.09
CA ASP A 177 19.07 -2.27 11.55
C ASP A 177 19.63 -2.22 12.99
N ASP A 178 19.42 -3.28 13.77
CA ASP A 178 19.98 -3.46 15.12
C ASP A 178 21.49 -3.85 15.10
N GLY A 179 22.12 -3.93 13.92
CA GLY A 179 23.51 -4.35 13.75
C GLY A 179 23.76 -5.85 13.84
N THR A 180 22.70 -6.64 14.02
CA THR A 180 22.78 -8.12 13.99
C THR A 180 22.81 -8.60 12.54
N SER A 181 23.64 -9.60 12.22
CA SER A 181 23.58 -10.32 10.95
C SER A 181 23.23 -11.78 11.20
N ASN A 182 22.30 -12.33 10.42
CA ASN A 182 21.98 -13.75 10.45
C ASN A 182 22.22 -14.36 9.06
N PRO A 183 22.85 -15.55 8.96
CA PRO A 183 22.91 -16.29 7.71
C PRO A 183 21.51 -16.82 7.38
N LYS A 184 21.12 -16.73 6.09
CA LYS A 184 19.89 -17.33 5.60
C LYS A 184 19.98 -18.85 5.75
N GLN A 185 19.16 -19.44 6.62
CA GLN A 185 19.03 -20.90 6.68
C GLN A 185 18.27 -21.35 5.43
N ASN A 186 18.99 -21.89 4.45
CA ASN A 186 18.36 -22.63 3.36
C ASN A 186 17.71 -23.87 3.97
N GLU A 187 16.38 -23.92 3.97
CA GLU A 187 15.65 -25.19 4.08
C GLU A 187 15.87 -25.95 2.78
N GLU A 188 17.00 -26.65 2.74
CA GLU A 188 17.32 -27.62 1.71
C GLU A 188 16.25 -28.71 1.77
N GLN A 189 15.48 -28.83 0.69
CA GLN A 189 14.50 -29.89 0.50
C GLN A 189 15.20 -31.24 0.60
N SER A 190 15.20 -31.83 1.79
CA SER A 190 15.51 -33.24 2.00
C SER A 190 14.30 -34.08 1.55
N GLY A 191 13.99 -34.01 0.26
CA GLY A 191 13.18 -35.00 -0.43
C GLY A 191 14.01 -36.27 -0.56
N LYS A 192 13.89 -37.15 0.44
CA LYS A 192 14.44 -38.50 0.45
C LYS A 192 14.15 -39.23 -0.87
N ALA A 193 15.21 -39.73 -1.48
CA ALA A 193 15.16 -40.93 -2.32
C ALA A 193 14.64 -42.13 -1.51
N GLY A 194 13.89 -43.00 -2.19
CA GLY A 194 13.31 -44.26 -1.70
C GLY A 194 12.15 -44.61 -2.61
N GLU A 195 12.37 -45.23 -3.77
CA GLU A 195 12.66 -46.67 -3.95
C GLU A 195 11.61 -47.55 -3.28
N GLN A 196 10.56 -47.89 -4.05
CA GLN A 196 10.03 -49.23 -4.29
C GLN A 196 8.94 -49.19 -5.37
#